data_AF-A0A380DQB9-F1
#
_entry.id   AF-A0A380DQB9-F1
#
_cell.length_a   1.000
_cell.length_b   1.000
_cell.length_c   1.000
_cell.angle_alpha   90.00
_cell.angle_beta   90.00
_cell.angle_gamma   90.00
#
_symmetry.space_group_name_H-M   'P 1'
#
loop_
_entity.id
_entity.type
_entity.pdbx_description
1 polymer ?
#
loop_
_entity_poly.entity_id
_entity_poly.type
_entity_poly.pdbx_seq_one_letter_code
_entity_poly.pdbx_strand_id
1 'polypeptide(L)'
;MGRKYTRESYLDLVKRIKDRIPNVALTTDIIVGYPNESEEQFEETLTLYDEVGFEHAYTYLYSQRDGTPAAKMKDNVPLDVKKERLQRLNKKVGHYSQIAMSKYEGQTVTVLCEGSSKKDDQVLAGYTDKNKLV
;
A
#
# COMPACT_ATOMS: atom_id res chain seq x y z
N MET A 1 -17.11 -4.88 -0.22
CA MET A 1 -16.13 -4.69 -1.33
C MET A 1 -16.25 -5.69 -2.49
N GLY A 2 -17.06 -6.76 -2.42
CA GLY A 2 -17.32 -7.65 -3.57
C GLY A 2 -16.13 -8.48 -4.06
N ARG A 3 -15.07 -8.60 -3.26
CA ARG A 3 -13.92 -9.47 -3.57
C ARG A 3 -14.36 -10.94 -3.46
N LYS A 4 -13.96 -11.77 -4.43
CA LYS A 4 -14.34 -13.19 -4.53
C LYS A 4 -13.28 -14.15 -3.96
N TYR A 5 -12.49 -13.67 -3.00
CA TYR A 5 -11.39 -14.41 -2.39
C TYR A 5 -11.32 -14.06 -0.91
N THR A 6 -10.72 -14.95 -0.12
CA THR A 6 -10.52 -14.76 1.32
C THR A 6 -9.12 -14.26 1.63
N ARG A 7 -8.90 -13.79 2.86
CA ARG A 7 -7.58 -13.37 3.34
C ARG A 7 -6.54 -14.49 3.18
N GLU A 8 -6.90 -15.70 3.55
CA GLU A 8 -6.02 -16.89 3.53
C GLU A 8 -5.60 -17.21 2.10
N SER A 9 -6.56 -17.21 1.16
CA SER A 9 -6.26 -17.46 -0.25
C SER A 9 -5.37 -16.37 -0.87
N TYR A 10 -5.51 -15.13 -0.39
CA TYR A 10 -4.67 -14.02 -0.80
C TYR A 10 -3.24 -14.17 -0.26
N LEU A 11 -3.09 -14.53 1.02
CA LEU A 11 -1.80 -14.77 1.65
C LEU A 11 -1.06 -15.97 1.04
N ASP A 12 -1.77 -17.05 0.68
CA ASP A 12 -1.19 -18.18 -0.05
C ASP A 12 -0.62 -17.73 -1.41
N LEU A 13 -1.38 -16.92 -2.15
CA LEU A 13 -0.91 -16.35 -3.41
C LEU A 13 0.34 -15.48 -3.22
N VAL A 14 0.32 -14.58 -2.23
CA VAL A 14 1.48 -13.73 -1.88
C VAL A 14 2.70 -14.58 -1.57
N LYS A 15 2.55 -15.64 -0.77
CA LYS A 15 3.63 -16.57 -0.44
C LYS A 15 4.22 -17.20 -1.70
N ARG A 16 3.37 -17.75 -2.57
CA ARG A 16 3.80 -18.37 -3.84
C ARG A 16 4.54 -17.39 -4.75
N ILE A 17 4.13 -16.12 -4.78
CA ILE A 17 4.82 -15.08 -5.55
C ILE A 17 6.22 -14.84 -4.97
N LYS A 18 6.34 -14.66 -3.65
CA LYS A 18 7.63 -14.45 -2.97
C LYS A 18 8.58 -15.64 -3.11
N ASP A 19 8.06 -16.85 -3.06
CA ASP A 19 8.85 -18.08 -3.24
C ASP A 19 9.40 -18.19 -4.67
N ARG A 20 8.64 -17.72 -5.67
CA ARG A 20 9.03 -17.81 -7.09
C ARG A 20 9.89 -16.64 -7.57
N ILE A 21 9.70 -15.45 -6.99
CA ILE A 21 10.39 -14.22 -7.35
C ILE A 21 11.04 -13.65 -6.09
N PRO A 22 12.28 -14.08 -5.77
CA PRO A 22 13.01 -13.56 -4.63
C PRO A 22 13.12 -12.03 -4.70
N ASN A 23 12.91 -11.36 -3.57
CA ASN A 23 12.97 -9.91 -3.43
C ASN A 23 11.93 -9.12 -4.26
N VAL A 24 10.83 -9.76 -4.70
CA VAL A 24 9.71 -9.06 -5.35
C VAL A 24 9.20 -7.91 -4.48
N ALA A 25 9.05 -6.73 -5.09
CA ALA A 25 8.40 -5.59 -4.45
C ALA A 25 6.89 -5.72 -4.64
N LEU A 26 6.15 -5.74 -3.53
CA LEU A 26 4.68 -5.75 -3.54
C LEU A 26 4.17 -4.40 -3.02
N THR A 27 3.25 -3.80 -3.77
CA THR A 27 2.52 -2.59 -3.38
C THR A 27 1.02 -2.83 -3.51
N THR A 28 0.20 -1.97 -2.91
CA THR A 28 -1.26 -2.12 -2.93
C THR A 28 -1.98 -0.79 -2.74
N ASP A 29 -3.29 -0.79 -2.95
CA ASP A 29 -4.18 0.33 -2.65
C ASP A 29 -5.16 -0.08 -1.55
N ILE A 30 -5.32 0.76 -0.53
CA ILE A 30 -6.17 0.47 0.63
C ILE A 30 -7.15 1.63 0.86
N ILE A 31 -8.43 1.28 1.03
CA ILE A 31 -9.49 2.20 1.43
C ILE A 31 -9.85 1.89 2.88
N VAL A 32 -9.80 2.89 3.76
CA VAL A 32 -10.26 2.79 5.16
C VAL A 32 -11.59 3.51 5.34
N GLY A 33 -12.36 3.13 6.36
CA GLY A 33 -13.65 3.72 6.66
C GLY A 33 -14.74 3.32 5.67
N TYR A 34 -14.61 2.14 5.06
CA TYR A 34 -15.66 1.57 4.22
C TYR A 34 -16.97 1.41 5.02
N PRO A 35 -18.16 1.50 4.41
CA PRO A 35 -19.41 1.39 5.16
C PRO A 35 -19.48 0.11 5.99
N ASN A 36 -19.78 0.26 7.29
CA ASN A 36 -19.79 -0.78 8.33
C ASN A 36 -18.44 -1.38 8.73
N GLU A 37 -17.32 -0.74 8.40
CA GLU A 37 -16.00 -1.17 8.85
C GLU A 37 -15.88 -1.07 10.38
N SER A 38 -15.80 -2.23 11.05
CA SER A 38 -15.55 -2.31 12.49
C SER A 38 -14.07 -2.06 12.83
N GLU A 39 -13.77 -1.86 14.11
CA GLU A 39 -12.37 -1.75 14.55
C GLU A 39 -11.58 -3.04 14.32
N GLU A 40 -12.20 -4.19 14.60
CA GLU A 40 -11.61 -5.50 14.35
C GLU A 40 -11.24 -5.71 12.87
N GLN A 41 -12.11 -5.32 11.94
CA GLN A 41 -11.84 -5.40 10.50
C GLN A 41 -10.71 -4.46 10.06
N PHE A 42 -10.60 -3.29 10.71
CA PHE A 42 -9.48 -2.40 10.47
C PHE A 42 -8.16 -2.98 11.01
N GLU A 43 -8.17 -3.61 12.18
CA GLU A 43 -6.99 -4.33 12.70
C GLU A 43 -6.58 -5.50 11.82
N GLU A 44 -7.53 -6.25 11.27
CA GLU A 44 -7.26 -7.26 10.25
C GLU A 44 -6.54 -6.66 9.04
N THR A 45 -6.87 -5.43 8.63
CA THR A 45 -6.17 -4.74 7.55
C THR A 45 -4.72 -4.43 7.93
N LEU A 46 -4.48 -3.97 9.16
CA LEU A 46 -3.12 -3.67 9.63
C LEU A 46 -2.26 -4.93 9.74
N THR A 47 -2.81 -6.02 10.29
CA THR A 47 -2.10 -7.31 10.35
C THR A 47 -1.84 -7.88 8.96
N LEU A 48 -2.75 -7.65 7.98
CA LEU A 48 -2.52 -8.10 6.61
C LEU A 48 -1.32 -7.39 6.00
N TYR A 49 -1.21 -6.09 6.29
CA TYR A 49 -0.08 -5.29 5.87
C TYR A 49 1.23 -5.86 6.43
N ASP A 50 1.24 -6.26 7.71
CA ASP A 50 2.40 -6.87 8.36
C ASP A 50 2.77 -8.22 7.73
N GLU A 51 1.80 -9.11 7.55
CA GLU A 51 2.03 -10.46 6.99
C GLU A 51 2.53 -10.41 5.54
N VAL A 52 1.98 -9.49 4.74
CA VAL A 52 2.43 -9.31 3.36
C VAL A 52 3.74 -8.54 3.30
N GLY A 53 4.00 -7.62 4.23
CA GLY A 53 5.18 -6.76 4.21
C GLY A 53 5.26 -5.92 2.93
N PHE A 54 4.16 -5.27 2.55
CA PHE A 54 4.13 -4.41 1.37
C PHE A 54 5.16 -3.28 1.50
N GLU A 55 5.91 -3.03 0.43
CA GLU A 55 6.92 -1.97 0.43
C GLU A 55 6.30 -0.57 0.34
N HIS A 56 5.07 -0.47 -0.14
CA HIS A 56 4.33 0.78 -0.19
C HIS A 56 2.82 0.51 -0.38
N ALA A 57 1.99 1.47 -0.03
CA ALA A 57 0.59 1.47 -0.44
C ALA A 57 0.04 2.87 -0.62
N TYR A 58 -0.85 3.04 -1.60
CA TYR A 58 -1.71 4.22 -1.62
C TYR A 58 -2.89 4.02 -0.68
N THR A 59 -3.16 5.02 0.14
CA THR A 59 -4.18 4.95 1.19
C THR A 59 -5.24 6.03 0.96
N TYR A 60 -6.50 5.64 1.12
CA TYR A 60 -7.64 6.50 0.82
C TYR A 60 -8.69 6.41 1.92
N LEU A 61 -9.37 7.53 2.18
CA LEU A 61 -10.66 7.47 2.89
C LEU A 61 -11.73 6.98 1.92
N TYR A 62 -12.64 6.15 2.43
CA TYR A 62 -13.84 5.84 1.68
C TYR A 62 -14.60 7.13 1.37
N SER A 63 -14.91 7.31 0.09
CA SER A 63 -15.79 8.35 -0.41
C SER A 63 -16.85 7.67 -1.27
N GLN A 64 -18.12 7.99 -1.00
CA GLN A 64 -19.24 7.45 -1.75
C GLN A 64 -19.13 7.87 -3.22
N ARG A 65 -19.31 6.92 -4.12
CA ARG A 65 -19.36 7.15 -5.56
C ARG A 65 -20.65 6.60 -6.14
N ASP A 66 -21.38 7.45 -6.85
CA ASP A 66 -22.64 7.08 -7.47
C ASP A 66 -22.48 5.88 -8.42
N GLY A 67 -23.51 5.03 -8.47
CA GLY A 67 -23.52 3.81 -9.27
C GLY A 67 -22.78 2.60 -8.66
N THR A 68 -22.07 2.75 -7.53
CA THR A 68 -21.41 1.62 -6.86
C THR A 68 -22.37 0.89 -5.90
N PRO A 69 -22.20 -0.44 -5.67
CA PRO A 69 -22.96 -1.15 -4.63
C PRO A 69 -22.80 -0.52 -3.24
N ALA A 70 -21.62 0.04 -2.95
CA ALA A 70 -21.33 0.70 -1.69
C ALA A 70 -22.13 2.00 -1.48
N ALA A 71 -22.53 2.70 -2.55
CA ALA A 71 -23.36 3.90 -2.45
C ALA A 71 -24.77 3.63 -1.91
N LYS A 72 -25.24 2.37 -1.96
CA LYS A 72 -26.52 1.96 -1.37
C LYS A 72 -26.39 1.57 0.11
N MET A 73 -25.18 1.48 0.64
CA MET A 73 -24.91 1.12 2.03
C MET A 73 -25.00 2.37 2.90
N LYS A 74 -25.52 2.22 4.13
CA LYS A 74 -25.45 3.29 5.13
C LYS A 74 -24.01 3.44 5.60
N ASP A 75 -23.41 4.60 5.36
CA ASP A 75 -22.13 4.96 5.95
C ASP A 75 -22.33 5.31 7.42
N ASN A 76 -21.85 4.42 8.30
CA ASN A 76 -21.99 4.52 9.75
C ASN A 76 -20.64 4.74 10.46
N VAL A 77 -19.55 4.94 9.71
CA VAL A 77 -18.23 5.18 10.28
C VAL A 77 -18.01 6.70 10.38
N PRO A 78 -17.86 7.27 11.58
CA PRO A 78 -17.62 8.71 11.75
C PRO A 78 -16.34 9.19 11.07
N LEU A 79 -16.33 10.43 10.56
CA LEU A 79 -15.21 10.98 9.80
C LEU A 79 -13.90 11.05 10.62
N ASP A 80 -14.00 11.35 11.91
CA ASP A 80 -12.90 11.35 12.86
C ASP A 80 -12.28 9.95 12.99
N VAL A 81 -13.09 8.89 13.10
CA VAL A 81 -12.62 7.50 13.08
C VAL A 81 -11.94 7.17 11.76
N LYS A 82 -12.50 7.59 10.61
CA LYS A 82 -11.84 7.36 9.30
C LYS A 82 -10.46 8.00 9.21
N LYS A 83 -10.34 9.24 9.72
CA LYS A 83 -9.06 9.98 9.74
C LYS A 83 -8.06 9.33 10.67
N GLU A 84 -8.49 8.89 11.85
CA GLU A 84 -7.68 8.18 12.83
C GLU A 84 -7.09 6.89 12.23
N ARG A 85 -7.95 6.06 11.60
CA ARG A 85 -7.55 4.84 10.90
C ARG A 85 -6.57 5.10 9.78
N LEU A 86 -6.83 6.12 8.96
CA LEU A 86 -5.91 6.50 7.88
C LEU A 86 -4.53 6.88 8.42
N GLN A 87 -4.47 7.63 9.53
CA GLN A 87 -3.20 7.99 10.16
C GLN A 87 -2.44 6.76 10.67
N ARG A 88 -3.13 5.80 11.31
CA ARG A 88 -2.53 4.54 11.76
C ARG A 88 -2.00 3.71 10.60
N LEU A 89 -2.79 3.58 9.54
CA LEU A 89 -2.36 2.90 8.32
C LEU A 89 -1.16 3.61 7.67
N ASN A 90 -1.16 4.94 7.59
CA ASN A 90 -0.03 5.70 7.04
C ASN A 90 1.25 5.53 7.85
N LYS A 91 1.17 5.46 9.18
CA LYS A 91 2.33 5.13 10.03
C LYS A 91 2.90 3.75 9.68
N LYS A 92 2.01 2.76 9.50
CA LYS A 92 2.38 1.40 9.08
C LYS A 92 3.04 1.40 7.69
N VAL A 93 2.42 2.05 6.70
CA VAL A 93 2.99 2.20 5.35
C VAL A 93 4.37 2.86 5.40
N GLY A 94 4.52 3.94 6.16
CA GLY A 94 5.79 4.65 6.32
C GLY A 94 6.89 3.77 6.92
N HIS A 95 6.56 2.98 7.95
CA HIS A 95 7.49 2.04 8.56
C HIS A 95 8.04 1.01 7.56
N TYR A 96 7.17 0.33 6.83
CA TYR A 96 7.60 -0.66 5.83
C TYR A 96 8.27 -0.02 4.60
N SER A 97 7.82 1.17 4.18
CA SER A 97 8.48 1.92 3.11
C SER A 97 9.94 2.24 3.48
N GLN A 98 10.18 2.65 4.73
CA GLN A 98 11.54 2.91 5.21
C GLN A 98 12.39 1.64 5.23
N ILE A 99 11.87 0.52 5.76
CA ILE A 99 12.57 -0.78 5.75
C ILE A 99 12.87 -1.24 4.33
N ALA A 100 11.97 -1.01 3.37
CA ALA A 100 12.19 -1.36 1.98
C ALA A 100 13.31 -0.51 1.37
N MET A 101 13.35 0.80 1.67
CA MET A 101 14.36 1.72 1.12
C MET A 101 15.73 1.54 1.74
N SER A 102 15.81 1.25 3.05
CA SER A 102 17.09 1.04 3.72
C SER A 102 17.89 -0.13 3.15
N LYS A 103 17.24 -1.08 2.47
CA LYS A 103 17.91 -2.19 1.77
C LYS A 103 18.77 -1.71 0.60
N TYR A 104 18.50 -0.54 0.04
CA TYR A 104 19.24 0.01 -1.09
C TYR A 104 20.44 0.87 -0.64
N GLU A 105 20.55 1.19 0.64
CA GLU A 105 21.67 1.97 1.16
C GLU A 105 23.00 1.26 0.86
N GLY A 106 23.92 1.98 0.22
CA GLY A 106 25.23 1.45 -0.18
C GLY A 106 25.19 0.45 -1.34
N GLN A 107 24.04 0.21 -1.99
CA GLN A 107 23.93 -0.67 -3.14
C GLN A 107 24.05 0.08 -4.47
N THR A 108 24.73 -0.54 -5.43
CA THR A 108 24.65 -0.13 -6.84
C THR A 108 23.51 -0.88 -7.51
N VAL A 109 22.55 -0.13 -8.07
CA VAL A 109 21.37 -0.70 -8.75
C VAL A 109 21.26 -0.21 -10.18
N THR A 110 20.54 -0.97 -11.00
CA THR A 110 20.19 -0.55 -12.35
C THR A 110 19.05 0.46 -12.31
N VAL A 111 19.20 1.56 -13.03
CA VAL A 111 18.22 2.66 -13.09
C VAL A 111 17.91 2.94 -14.55
N LEU A 112 16.62 3.03 -14.88
CA LEU A 112 16.15 3.64 -16.11
C LEU A 112 16.19 5.16 -15.92
N CYS A 113 17.20 5.81 -16.50
CA CYS A 113 17.35 7.26 -16.47
C CYS A 113 16.24 7.92 -17.31
N GLU A 114 15.51 8.86 -16.71
CA GLU A 114 14.45 9.62 -17.39
C GLU A 114 14.87 11.06 -17.74
N GLY A 115 16.02 11.51 -17.24
CA GLY A 115 16.57 12.84 -17.50
C GLY A 115 17.15 13.47 -16.24
N SER A 116 17.23 14.79 -16.21
CA SER A 116 17.67 15.52 -15.03
C SER A 116 16.56 15.60 -13.96
N SER A 117 16.98 15.72 -12.70
CA SER A 117 16.11 15.87 -11.55
C SER A 117 15.37 17.21 -11.60
N LYS A 118 14.10 17.21 -11.19
CA LYS A 118 13.27 18.44 -11.09
C LYS A 118 13.84 19.49 -10.14
N LYS A 119 14.75 19.10 -9.24
CA LYS A 119 15.34 19.99 -8.23
C LYS A 119 16.72 20.50 -8.62
N ASP A 120 17.43 19.78 -9.49
CA ASP A 120 18.81 20.07 -9.86
C ASP A 120 19.12 19.47 -11.24
N ASP A 121 19.37 20.32 -12.23
CA ASP A 121 19.61 19.92 -13.62
C ASP A 121 20.95 19.17 -13.80
N GLN A 122 21.86 19.25 -12.82
CA GLN A 122 23.13 18.53 -12.84
C GLN A 122 23.02 17.10 -12.29
N VAL A 123 21.90 16.75 -11.65
CA VAL A 123 21.65 15.42 -11.10
C VAL A 123 20.71 14.67 -12.03
N LEU A 124 21.07 13.46 -12.43
CA LEU A 124 20.17 12.57 -13.17
C LEU A 124 19.16 11.93 -12.22
N ALA A 125 17.94 11.74 -12.72
CA ALA A 125 16.86 11.06 -12.01
C ALA A 125 16.30 9.92 -12.86
N GLY A 126 15.82 8.89 -12.18
CA GLY A 126 15.22 7.74 -12.84
C GLY A 126 14.61 6.75 -11.88
N TYR A 127 14.22 5.59 -12.41
CA TYR A 127 13.55 4.56 -11.63
C TYR A 127 14.29 3.22 -11.70
N THR A 128 14.33 2.52 -10.56
CA THR A 128 14.75 1.12 -10.52
C THR A 128 13.68 0.20 -11.13
N ASP A 129 14.03 -1.06 -11.36
CA ASP A 129 13.10 -2.12 -11.78
C ASP A 129 11.89 -2.32 -10.84
N LYS A 130 12.03 -1.91 -9.57
CA LYS A 130 10.99 -1.92 -8.53
C LYS A 130 10.32 -0.56 -8.33
N ASN A 131 10.41 0.30 -9.34
CA ASN A 131 9.78 1.62 -9.39
C ASN A 131 10.17 2.52 -8.20
N LYS A 132 11.45 2.46 -7.79
CA LYS A 132 12.00 3.36 -6.77
C LYS A 132 12.69 4.51 -7.47
N LEU A 133 12.31 5.74 -7.11
CA LEU A 133 12.95 6.94 -7.63
C LEU A 133 14.36 7.06 -7.06
N VAL A 134 15.33 7.29 -7.94
CA VAL A 134 16.72 7.62 -7.63
C VAL A 134 17.00 9.02 -8.14
#